data_AF-A0A0F9DY46-F1
#
_entry.id   AF-A0A0F9DY46-F1
#
_cell.length_a   1.000
_cell.length_b   1.000
_cell.length_c   1.000
_cell.angle_alpha   90.00
_cell.angle_beta   90.00
_cell.angle_gamma   90.00
#
_symmetry.space_group_name_H-M   'P 1'
#
loop_
_entity.id
_entity.type
_entity.pdbx_description
1 polymer ?
#
loop_
_entity_poly.entity_id
_entity_poly.type
_entity_poly.pdbx_seq_one_letter_code
_entity_poly.pdbx_strand_id
1 'polypeptide(L)'
;MVEPVLKGQSPLISPSGGTVAHVDTTGRTVDDHHDEAHTVDSHSDTTATGAELDTLTDGSDADALHVHGVWASWSPSYANLTIGNGTVVARYVQIGKTIHAYWELTWGSTTGITGDVTVSTPVTASSQYTTGASEVGIVMFVDISVRTNDTTGHILLASTTTFELFAMVIAGARLVLRPMVNDINPHTWATGDIMSFRAIYEAA
;
A
#
# COMPACT_ATOMS: atom_id res chain seq x y z
N MET A 1 57.87 -104.46 -34.05
CA MET A 1 56.52 -104.10 -33.59
C MET A 1 56.63 -102.83 -32.78
N VAL A 2 56.22 -101.71 -33.37
CA VAL A 2 56.18 -100.39 -32.73
C VAL A 2 54.79 -99.85 -33.04
N GLU A 3 53.97 -99.63 -32.02
CA GLU A 3 52.80 -98.77 -32.09
C GLU A 3 52.94 -97.68 -31.01
N PRO A 4 52.90 -96.39 -31.37
CA PRO A 4 52.62 -95.34 -30.43
C PRO A 4 51.11 -95.04 -30.38
N VAL A 5 50.59 -95.10 -29.16
CA VAL A 5 49.22 -94.79 -28.74
C VAL A 5 48.87 -93.32 -29.00
N LEU A 6 47.65 -93.11 -29.52
CA LEU A 6 47.01 -91.83 -29.85
C LEU A 6 46.88 -90.90 -28.62
N LYS A 7 47.31 -89.64 -28.77
CA LYS A 7 47.11 -88.58 -27.77
C LYS A 7 45.63 -88.17 -27.72
N GLY A 8 45.04 -88.35 -26.54
CA GLY A 8 43.66 -88.03 -26.20
C GLY A 8 43.31 -86.55 -26.26
N GLN A 9 42.01 -86.33 -26.46
CA GLN A 9 41.30 -85.08 -26.64
C GLN A 9 41.48 -84.09 -25.48
N SER A 10 41.65 -82.81 -25.81
CA SER A 10 41.57 -81.71 -24.85
C SER A 10 40.15 -81.58 -24.29
N PRO A 11 39.93 -81.41 -22.98
CA PRO A 11 38.59 -81.24 -22.42
C PRO A 11 38.03 -79.85 -22.76
N LEU A 12 36.75 -79.82 -23.17
CA LEU A 12 35.95 -78.61 -23.25
C LEU A 12 35.89 -77.93 -21.88
N ILE A 13 36.38 -76.69 -21.78
CA ILE A 13 36.17 -75.84 -20.61
C ILE A 13 34.77 -75.24 -20.73
N SER A 14 33.86 -75.67 -19.87
CA SER A 14 32.54 -75.05 -19.73
C SER A 14 32.71 -73.68 -19.06
N PRO A 15 32.12 -72.58 -19.58
CA PRO A 15 32.21 -71.27 -18.94
C PRO A 15 31.43 -71.34 -17.62
N SER A 16 32.15 -71.32 -16.50
CA SER A 16 31.54 -71.19 -15.18
C SER A 16 30.74 -69.91 -15.14
N GLY A 17 29.44 -70.01 -14.85
CA GLY A 17 28.59 -68.85 -14.60
C GLY A 17 29.23 -67.97 -13.53
N GLY A 18 29.76 -66.82 -13.95
CA GLY A 18 30.35 -65.84 -13.06
C GLY A 18 29.25 -65.33 -12.13
N THR A 19 29.24 -65.84 -10.91
CA THR A 19 28.49 -65.21 -9.82
C THR A 19 29.22 -63.91 -9.55
N VAL A 20 28.62 -62.78 -9.93
CA VAL A 20 29.13 -61.46 -9.52
C VAL A 20 28.97 -61.43 -8.01
N ALA A 21 30.09 -61.52 -7.30
CA ALA A 21 30.10 -61.33 -5.85
C ALA A 21 29.63 -59.90 -5.59
N HIS A 22 28.43 -59.76 -5.03
CA HIS A 22 28.02 -58.50 -4.44
C HIS A 22 28.94 -58.23 -3.24
N VAL A 23 29.38 -56.98 -3.10
CA VAL A 23 30.16 -56.54 -1.94
C VAL A 23 29.44 -57.00 -0.68
N ASP A 24 30.20 -57.62 0.21
CA ASP A 24 29.73 -58.19 1.46
C ASP A 24 28.74 -57.25 2.18
N THR A 25 27.48 -57.66 2.30
CA THR A 25 26.45 -56.96 3.09
C THR A 25 26.38 -57.50 4.52
N THR A 26 27.33 -58.34 4.94
CA THR A 26 27.38 -58.83 6.32
C THR A 26 27.51 -57.65 7.27
N GLY A 27 26.53 -57.50 8.16
CA GLY A 27 26.44 -56.37 9.08
C GLY A 27 25.67 -55.17 8.55
N ARG A 28 25.16 -55.21 7.31
CA ARG A 28 24.21 -54.22 6.77
C ARG A 28 22.80 -54.78 6.76
N THR A 29 21.96 -54.23 7.62
CA THR A 29 20.50 -54.35 7.63
C THR A 29 19.89 -53.59 6.44
N VAL A 30 18.60 -53.83 6.19
CA VAL A 30 17.84 -53.10 5.16
C VAL A 30 17.80 -51.58 5.46
N ASP A 31 17.99 -51.22 6.73
CA ASP A 31 18.01 -49.84 7.21
C ASP A 31 19.37 -49.14 6.96
N ASP A 32 20.45 -49.89 6.73
CA ASP A 32 21.79 -49.34 6.44
C ASP A 32 21.88 -48.65 5.06
N HIS A 33 20.84 -48.78 4.22
CA HIS A 33 20.69 -48.01 2.98
C HIS A 33 19.88 -46.72 3.14
N HIS A 34 19.24 -46.51 4.30
CA HIS A 34 18.43 -45.33 4.61
C HIS A 34 19.14 -44.36 5.57
N ASP A 35 20.32 -44.73 6.08
CA ASP A 35 21.14 -43.89 6.96
C ASP A 35 22.02 -42.86 6.23
N GLU A 36 21.93 -42.80 4.89
CA GLU A 36 22.22 -41.56 4.17
C GLU A 36 21.06 -40.59 4.34
N ALA A 37 20.79 -40.23 5.60
CA ALA A 37 19.96 -39.10 5.95
C ALA A 37 20.67 -37.86 5.41
N HIS A 38 20.32 -37.44 4.20
CA HIS A 38 20.50 -36.05 3.84
C HIS A 38 19.78 -35.25 4.91
N THR A 39 20.53 -34.40 5.60
CA THR A 39 19.97 -33.34 6.42
C THR A 39 19.27 -32.40 5.44
N VAL A 40 18.05 -32.77 5.03
CA VAL A 40 17.10 -31.80 4.56
C VAL A 40 16.73 -31.05 5.82
N ASP A 41 17.54 -30.03 6.12
CA ASP A 41 17.16 -28.96 7.01
C ASP A 41 15.77 -28.55 6.52
N SER A 42 14.76 -28.90 7.31
CA SER A 42 13.42 -29.20 6.78
C SER A 42 12.88 -28.02 5.97
N HIS A 43 12.47 -28.24 4.72
CA HIS A 43 11.67 -27.27 3.95
C HIS A 43 10.24 -27.10 4.50
N SER A 44 9.97 -27.66 5.68
CA SER A 44 8.80 -27.37 6.50
C SER A 44 9.24 -26.61 7.76
N ASP A 45 10.02 -25.55 7.60
CA ASP A 45 10.12 -24.53 8.63
C ASP A 45 8.77 -23.79 8.72
N THR A 46 7.83 -24.44 9.39
CA THR A 46 6.64 -23.80 9.97
C THR A 46 6.73 -23.83 11.50
N THR A 47 7.88 -24.23 12.03
CA THR A 47 8.15 -24.34 13.47
C THR A 47 9.29 -23.45 13.90
N ALA A 48 9.59 -22.35 13.18
CA ALA A 48 10.41 -21.25 13.69
C ALA A 48 9.94 -20.92 15.11
N THR A 49 10.66 -21.47 16.07
CA THR A 49 10.43 -21.37 17.51
C THR A 49 11.81 -21.13 18.09
N GLY A 50 12.12 -19.87 18.36
CA GLY A 50 13.46 -19.44 18.76
C GLY A 50 13.80 -18.03 18.29
N ALA A 51 15.07 -17.66 18.44
CA ALA A 51 15.61 -16.33 18.13
C ALA A 51 15.49 -15.91 16.65
N GLU A 52 15.26 -16.87 15.75
CA GLU A 52 15.02 -16.63 14.32
C GLU A 52 13.62 -16.07 14.07
N LEU A 53 12.63 -16.43 14.92
CA LEU A 53 11.34 -15.76 14.95
C LEU A 53 11.47 -14.38 15.59
N ASP A 54 12.26 -14.22 16.66
CA ASP A 54 12.58 -12.88 17.20
C ASP A 54 13.23 -12.02 16.10
N THR A 55 14.11 -12.54 15.25
CA THR A 55 14.69 -11.71 14.17
C THR A 55 13.66 -11.30 13.09
N LEU A 56 12.53 -11.99 13.01
CA LEU A 56 11.40 -11.68 12.11
C LEU A 56 10.24 -10.97 12.83
N THR A 57 10.22 -10.93 14.17
CA THR A 57 9.10 -10.45 15.02
C THR A 57 9.52 -9.65 16.25
N ASP A 58 10.81 -9.31 16.41
CA ASP A 58 11.38 -8.44 17.47
C ASP A 58 10.82 -7.01 17.43
N GLY A 59 9.87 -6.77 16.54
CA GLY A 59 9.12 -5.54 16.46
C GLY A 59 9.88 -4.41 15.79
N SER A 60 11.10 -4.61 15.28
CA SER A 60 11.75 -3.55 14.52
C SER A 60 11.19 -3.44 13.10
N ASP A 61 10.81 -4.56 12.47
CA ASP A 61 10.23 -4.58 11.12
C ASP A 61 8.81 -5.17 11.02
N ALA A 62 8.39 -6.07 11.93
CA ALA A 62 7.05 -6.69 11.87
C ALA A 62 5.91 -5.74 12.26
N ASP A 63 6.14 -4.85 13.23
CA ASP A 63 5.16 -3.83 13.63
C ASP A 63 5.01 -2.78 12.51
N ALA A 64 6.11 -2.43 11.83
CA ALA A 64 6.09 -1.61 10.62
C ALA A 64 5.44 -2.32 9.41
N LEU A 65 5.51 -3.65 9.35
CA LEU A 65 4.88 -4.48 8.31
C LEU A 65 3.36 -4.64 8.51
N HIS A 66 2.87 -4.62 9.77
CA HIS A 66 1.46 -4.79 10.11
C HIS A 66 0.72 -3.49 10.46
N VAL A 67 1.41 -2.37 10.62
CA VAL A 67 0.75 -1.06 10.71
C VAL A 67 0.40 -0.57 9.30
N HIS A 68 -0.74 -1.04 8.81
CA HIS A 68 -1.40 -0.44 7.67
C HIS A 68 -1.83 0.97 8.08
N GLY A 69 -1.67 1.95 7.19
CA GLY A 69 -1.91 3.36 7.49
C GLY A 69 -3.19 3.56 8.33
N VAL A 70 -3.01 4.09 9.54
CA VAL A 70 -4.12 4.40 10.45
C VAL A 70 -4.58 5.83 10.20
N TRP A 71 -5.90 6.06 10.24
CA TRP A 71 -6.43 7.42 10.16
C TRP A 71 -6.04 8.22 11.40
N ALA A 72 -5.26 9.28 11.19
CA ALA A 72 -4.87 10.25 12.20
C ALA A 72 -5.65 11.56 12.00
N SER A 73 -5.92 12.28 13.09
CA SER A 73 -6.44 13.65 13.00
C SER A 73 -5.32 14.62 12.63
N TRP A 74 -5.64 15.64 11.83
CA TRP A 74 -4.76 16.79 11.64
C TRP A 74 -5.50 18.07 12.02
N SER A 75 -4.76 19.12 12.39
CA SER A 75 -5.31 20.44 12.70
C SER A 75 -4.99 21.40 11.55
N PRO A 76 -5.91 21.62 10.58
CA PRO A 76 -5.62 22.48 9.45
C PRO A 76 -5.51 23.94 9.86
N SER A 77 -4.61 24.69 9.22
CA SER A 77 -4.67 26.15 9.19
C SER A 77 -5.45 26.62 7.96
N TYR A 78 -6.11 27.77 8.09
CA TYR A 78 -6.98 28.31 7.05
C TYR A 78 -6.53 29.72 6.64
N ALA A 79 -6.73 30.04 5.36
CA ALA A 79 -6.76 31.42 4.89
C ALA A 79 -8.13 31.71 4.27
N ASN A 80 -8.62 32.93 4.48
CA ASN A 80 -9.92 33.43 4.01
C ASN A 80 -11.15 32.62 4.47
N LEU A 81 -10.97 31.74 5.46
CA LEU A 81 -12.03 30.96 6.11
C LEU A 81 -11.88 31.08 7.62
N THR A 82 -12.94 31.54 8.27
CA THR A 82 -13.07 31.59 9.73
C THR A 82 -14.04 30.50 10.17
N ILE A 83 -13.58 29.56 11.00
CA ILE A 83 -14.43 28.45 11.46
C ILE A 83 -15.54 28.91 12.40
N GLY A 84 -15.23 29.85 13.32
CA GLY A 84 -16.20 30.34 14.30
C GLY A 84 -16.74 29.21 15.18
N ASN A 85 -18.08 29.09 15.25
CA ASN A 85 -18.80 28.00 15.92
C ASN A 85 -19.15 26.83 14.99
N GLY A 86 -18.57 26.77 13.78
CA GLY A 86 -18.68 25.61 12.90
C GLY A 86 -17.93 24.39 13.46
N THR A 87 -18.26 23.22 12.95
CA THR A 87 -17.61 21.95 13.34
C THR A 87 -16.74 21.45 12.21
N VAL A 88 -15.48 21.09 12.51
CA VAL A 88 -14.53 20.52 11.55
C VAL A 88 -14.20 19.08 11.91
N VAL A 89 -14.22 18.22 10.90
CA VAL A 89 -13.60 16.89 10.93
C VAL A 89 -12.45 16.88 9.93
N ALA A 90 -11.24 16.63 10.42
CA ALA A 90 -10.03 16.58 9.59
C ALA A 90 -9.23 15.32 9.96
N ARG A 91 -9.11 14.39 9.01
CA ARG A 91 -8.45 13.10 9.23
C ARG A 91 -7.72 12.64 7.98
N TYR A 92 -6.50 12.13 8.11
CA TYR A 92 -5.71 11.62 7.00
C TYR A 92 -5.13 10.25 7.32
N VAL A 93 -4.72 9.54 6.27
CA VAL A 93 -3.91 8.34 6.37
C VAL A 93 -2.71 8.47 5.45
N GLN A 94 -1.55 8.01 5.91
CA GLN A 94 -0.32 7.91 5.12
C GLN A 94 0.04 6.45 4.91
N ILE A 95 0.25 6.06 3.65
CA ILE A 95 0.68 4.72 3.23
C ILE A 95 1.92 4.90 2.35
N GLY A 96 3.11 4.67 2.92
CA GLY A 96 4.37 5.05 2.28
C GLY A 96 4.41 6.57 2.04
N LYS A 97 4.56 6.99 0.78
CA LYS A 97 4.47 8.41 0.38
C LYS A 97 3.07 8.86 0.00
N THR A 98 2.10 7.96 -0.13
CA THR A 98 0.74 8.32 -0.53
C THR A 98 -0.03 8.82 0.68
N ILE A 99 -0.57 10.03 0.58
CA ILE A 99 -1.47 10.61 1.56
C ILE A 99 -2.90 10.55 1.02
N HIS A 100 -3.85 10.12 1.85
CA HIS A 100 -5.28 10.31 1.61
C HIS A 100 -5.87 11.14 2.75
N ALA A 101 -6.38 12.33 2.43
CA ALA A 101 -6.90 13.30 3.36
C ALA A 101 -8.42 13.44 3.20
N TYR A 102 -9.14 13.49 4.32
CA TYR A 102 -10.56 13.81 4.40
C TYR A 102 -10.77 15.03 5.31
N TRP A 103 -11.52 16.01 4.79
CA TRP A 103 -11.89 17.20 5.54
C TRP A 103 -13.36 17.53 5.33
N GLU A 104 -14.02 17.96 6.39
CA GLU A 104 -15.41 18.41 6.36
C GLU A 104 -15.61 19.54 7.37
N LEU A 105 -16.28 20.60 6.93
CA LEU A 105 -16.79 21.70 7.74
C LEU A 105 -18.30 21.74 7.63
N THR A 106 -18.97 21.70 8.78
CA THR A 106 -20.37 22.11 8.91
C THR A 106 -20.43 23.55 9.40
N TRP A 107 -21.09 24.42 8.65
CA TRP A 107 -21.21 25.84 8.97
C TRP A 107 -21.96 26.05 10.28
N GLY A 108 -21.38 26.87 11.15
CA GLY A 108 -22.07 27.53 12.25
C GLY A 108 -22.50 28.94 11.86
N SER A 109 -23.28 29.58 12.73
CA SER A 109 -23.78 30.95 12.52
C SER A 109 -22.70 32.04 12.51
N THR A 110 -21.48 31.72 12.94
CA THR A 110 -20.32 32.62 12.96
C THR A 110 -19.17 32.12 12.08
N THR A 111 -19.40 31.04 11.32
CA THR A 111 -18.49 30.60 10.26
C THR A 111 -18.58 31.59 9.11
N GLY A 112 -17.42 32.03 8.60
CA GLY A 112 -17.36 33.08 7.59
C GLY A 112 -16.25 32.84 6.58
N ILE A 113 -16.42 33.43 5.40
CA ILE A 113 -15.51 33.31 4.27
C ILE A 113 -15.31 34.69 3.66
N THR A 114 -14.07 35.04 3.31
CA THR A 114 -13.71 36.41 2.87
C THR A 114 -13.00 36.45 1.53
N GLY A 115 -12.84 35.31 0.87
CA GLY A 115 -12.09 35.14 -0.37
C GLY A 115 -11.70 33.69 -0.59
N ASP A 116 -10.81 33.46 -1.55
CA ASP A 116 -10.43 32.10 -1.98
C ASP A 116 -9.84 31.29 -0.82
N VAL A 117 -10.46 30.15 -0.56
CA VAL A 117 -10.17 29.33 0.62
C VAL A 117 -8.96 28.46 0.36
N THR A 118 -7.99 28.57 1.26
CA THR A 118 -6.89 27.61 1.36
C THR A 118 -6.93 26.86 2.68
N VAL A 119 -6.61 25.58 2.64
CA VAL A 119 -6.53 24.69 3.81
C VAL A 119 -5.16 24.03 3.82
N SER A 120 -4.46 23.99 4.96
CA SER A 120 -3.15 23.35 5.00
C SER A 120 -3.24 21.85 4.76
N THR A 121 -2.21 21.29 4.10
CA THR A 121 -2.06 19.85 3.95
C THR A 121 -1.69 19.20 5.29
N PRO A 122 -2.09 17.93 5.55
CA PRO A 122 -1.68 17.21 6.76
C PRO A 122 -0.18 16.88 6.77
N VAL A 123 0.40 16.63 5.60
CA VAL A 123 1.83 16.36 5.37
C VAL A 123 2.29 17.20 4.18
N THR A 124 3.53 17.71 4.18
CA THR A 124 4.06 18.45 3.03
C THR A 124 4.04 17.60 1.77
N ALA A 125 3.42 18.10 0.71
CA ALA A 125 3.37 17.47 -0.59
C ALA A 125 4.72 17.54 -1.32
N SER A 126 4.96 16.57 -2.20
CA SER A 126 6.14 16.49 -3.05
C SER A 126 6.31 17.75 -3.89
N SER A 127 7.55 18.22 -4.04
CA SER A 127 7.87 19.39 -4.86
C SER A 127 7.73 19.14 -6.37
N GLN A 128 7.38 17.92 -6.79
CA GLN A 128 7.11 17.60 -8.21
C GLN A 128 5.80 18.22 -8.72
N TYR A 129 4.89 18.58 -7.81
CA TYR A 129 3.61 19.18 -8.18
C TYR A 129 3.82 20.60 -8.70
N THR A 130 3.11 20.93 -9.78
CA THR A 130 3.06 22.29 -10.31
C THR A 130 2.04 23.08 -9.50
N THR A 131 2.54 24.05 -8.76
CA THR A 131 1.71 24.94 -7.93
C THR A 131 0.62 25.62 -8.77
N GLY A 132 -0.63 25.55 -8.29
CA GLY A 132 -1.79 26.14 -8.95
C GLY A 132 -2.29 25.39 -10.19
N ALA A 133 -1.74 24.20 -10.49
CA ALA A 133 -2.15 23.39 -11.63
C ALA A 133 -2.33 21.90 -11.31
N SER A 134 -1.65 21.39 -10.27
CA SER A 134 -1.79 19.99 -9.85
C SER A 134 -3.07 19.79 -9.04
N GLU A 135 -4.06 19.19 -9.70
CA GLU A 135 -5.27 18.68 -9.05
C GLU A 135 -4.96 17.42 -8.24
N VAL A 136 -5.46 17.38 -7.01
CA VAL A 136 -5.23 16.28 -6.06
C VAL A 136 -6.52 15.76 -5.45
N GLY A 137 -7.69 16.29 -5.82
CA GLY A 137 -8.93 15.88 -5.20
C GLY A 137 -10.16 16.64 -5.67
N ILE A 138 -11.28 16.32 -5.01
CA ILE A 138 -12.60 16.88 -5.28
C ILE A 138 -13.15 17.48 -3.99
N VAL A 139 -13.81 18.64 -4.12
CA VAL A 139 -14.58 19.28 -3.06
C VAL A 139 -16.07 19.25 -3.41
N MET A 140 -16.89 19.12 -2.38
CA MET A 140 -18.34 19.19 -2.43
C MET A 140 -18.80 20.35 -1.56
N PHE A 141 -19.76 21.11 -2.08
CA PHE A 141 -20.40 22.24 -1.41
C PHE A 141 -21.89 21.93 -1.35
N VAL A 142 -22.44 21.83 -0.15
CA VAL A 142 -23.83 21.43 0.11
C VAL A 142 -24.55 22.58 0.77
N ASP A 143 -25.61 23.05 0.11
CA ASP A 143 -26.56 24.02 0.66
C ASP A 143 -27.67 23.20 1.33
N ILE A 144 -27.66 23.15 2.67
CA ILE A 144 -28.58 22.27 3.39
C ILE A 144 -30.03 22.74 3.24
N SER A 145 -30.22 24.04 3.02
CA SER A 145 -31.53 24.67 2.88
C SER A 145 -32.13 24.43 1.49
N VAL A 146 -31.29 24.32 0.46
CA VAL A 146 -31.68 24.14 -0.94
C VAL A 146 -30.70 23.19 -1.65
N ARG A 147 -30.91 21.89 -1.52
CA ARG A 147 -30.03 20.84 -2.11
C ARG A 147 -29.87 20.89 -3.63
N THR A 148 -30.69 21.64 -4.36
CA THR A 148 -30.49 21.87 -5.80
C THR A 148 -29.29 22.78 -6.08
N ASN A 149 -28.77 23.47 -5.07
CA ASN A 149 -27.57 24.31 -5.13
C ASN A 149 -26.30 23.54 -4.73
N ASP A 150 -26.41 22.25 -4.42
CA ASP A 150 -25.27 21.40 -4.18
C ASP A 150 -24.39 21.40 -5.44
N THR A 151 -23.11 21.71 -5.26
CA THR A 151 -22.16 21.72 -6.38
C THR A 151 -20.85 21.05 -5.98
N THR A 152 -20.04 20.74 -6.99
CA THR A 152 -18.73 20.14 -6.81
C THR A 152 -17.65 21.06 -7.37
N GLY A 153 -16.43 20.70 -7.03
CA GLY A 153 -15.25 21.45 -7.39
C GLY A 153 -14.01 20.59 -7.24
N HIS A 154 -12.86 21.22 -7.43
CA HIS A 154 -11.59 20.53 -7.47
C HIS A 154 -10.67 21.09 -6.38
N ILE A 155 -9.79 20.23 -5.87
CA ILE A 155 -8.72 20.62 -4.96
C ILE A 155 -7.43 20.67 -5.75
N LEU A 156 -6.79 21.83 -5.77
CA LEU A 156 -5.45 22.01 -6.32
C LEU A 156 -4.45 22.25 -5.20
N LEU A 157 -3.18 21.92 -5.43
CA LEU A 157 -2.09 22.35 -4.56
C LEU A 157 -1.67 23.79 -4.91
N ALA A 158 -2.03 24.76 -4.06
CA ALA A 158 -1.54 26.14 -4.16
C ALA A 158 -0.11 26.31 -3.62
N SER A 159 0.38 25.33 -2.88
CA SER A 159 1.79 25.15 -2.54
C SER A 159 2.01 23.69 -2.12
N THR A 160 3.23 23.32 -1.73
CA THR A 160 3.47 22.01 -1.11
C THR A 160 2.81 21.86 0.27
N THR A 161 2.26 22.93 0.85
CA THR A 161 1.69 22.92 2.21
C THR A 161 0.24 23.36 2.26
N THR A 162 -0.38 23.71 1.13
CA THR A 162 -1.74 24.25 1.09
C THR A 162 -2.52 23.70 -0.09
N PHE A 163 -3.71 23.19 0.21
CA PHE A 163 -4.80 23.01 -0.74
C PHE A 163 -5.48 24.35 -1.03
N GLU A 164 -5.93 24.54 -2.26
CA GLU A 164 -6.85 25.60 -2.67
C GLU A 164 -8.11 24.98 -3.27
N LEU A 165 -9.26 25.50 -2.84
CA LEU A 165 -10.57 24.98 -3.21
C LEU A 165 -11.11 25.76 -4.41
N PHE A 166 -11.41 25.04 -5.48
CA PHE A 166 -11.99 25.61 -6.69
C PHE A 166 -13.44 25.15 -6.80
N ALA A 167 -14.35 26.08 -7.10
CA ALA A 167 -15.71 25.73 -7.49
C ALA A 167 -15.78 25.48 -9.01
N MET A 168 -16.59 24.50 -9.42
CA MET A 168 -16.93 24.35 -10.83
C MET A 168 -18.06 25.32 -11.18
N VAL A 169 -17.81 26.19 -12.16
CA VAL A 169 -18.78 27.20 -12.61
C VAL A 169 -18.93 27.18 -14.12
N ILE A 170 -20.09 27.63 -14.61
CA ILE A 170 -20.32 27.83 -16.04
C ILE A 170 -19.79 29.21 -16.42
N ALA A 171 -18.85 29.25 -17.37
CA ALA A 171 -18.37 30.48 -18.00
C ALA A 171 -18.64 30.41 -19.51
N GLY A 172 -19.67 31.13 -19.97
CA GLY A 172 -20.17 31.01 -21.34
C GLY A 172 -20.72 29.61 -21.59
N ALA A 173 -20.18 28.91 -22.60
CA ALA A 173 -20.61 27.54 -22.97
C ALA A 173 -19.74 26.43 -22.36
N ARG A 174 -18.84 26.75 -21.42
CA ARG A 174 -17.88 25.80 -20.83
C ARG A 174 -18.00 25.77 -19.32
N LEU A 175 -17.76 24.59 -18.74
CA LEU A 175 -17.44 24.47 -17.33
C LEU A 175 -15.97 24.83 -17.12
N VAL A 176 -15.71 25.65 -16.12
CA VAL A 176 -14.36 26.11 -15.77
C VAL A 176 -14.17 26.00 -14.25
N LEU A 177 -12.92 25.74 -13.85
CA LEU A 177 -12.50 25.82 -12.46
C LEU A 177 -12.12 27.25 -12.14
N ARG A 178 -12.65 27.79 -11.04
CA ARG A 178 -12.23 29.09 -10.53
C ARG A 178 -12.02 29.06 -9.02
N PRO A 179 -10.98 29.74 -8.51
CA PRO A 179 -10.87 30.03 -7.09
C PRO A 179 -11.89 31.15 -6.85
N MET A 180 -13.11 30.75 -6.55
CA MET A 180 -14.25 31.63 -6.31
C MET A 180 -15.13 31.05 -5.21
N VAL A 181 -14.53 30.33 -4.26
CA VAL A 181 -15.23 29.92 -3.06
C VAL A 181 -15.21 31.15 -2.15
N ASN A 182 -16.33 31.87 -2.07
CA ASN A 182 -16.49 33.12 -1.33
C ASN A 182 -17.88 33.20 -0.67
N ASP A 183 -18.25 34.36 -0.13
CA ASP A 183 -19.47 34.54 0.69
C ASP A 183 -20.77 34.35 -0.09
N ILE A 184 -20.73 34.50 -1.41
CA ILE A 184 -21.89 34.32 -2.29
C ILE A 184 -21.73 33.17 -3.30
N ASN A 185 -20.54 32.56 -3.40
CA ASN A 185 -20.24 31.48 -4.34
C ASN A 185 -19.65 30.25 -3.62
N PRO A 186 -20.06 29.02 -4.01
CA PRO A 186 -21.00 28.71 -5.09
C PRO A 186 -22.47 29.00 -4.74
N HIS A 187 -22.76 29.24 -3.47
CA HIS A 187 -24.03 29.73 -2.97
C HIS A 187 -23.79 30.65 -1.76
N THR A 188 -24.85 31.29 -1.28
CA THR A 188 -24.78 32.05 -0.03
C THR A 188 -24.75 31.08 1.14
N TRP A 189 -23.68 31.14 1.93
CA TRP A 189 -23.46 30.24 3.06
C TRP A 189 -24.34 30.59 4.26
N ALA A 190 -24.96 29.57 4.85
CA ALA A 190 -25.81 29.63 6.01
C ALA A 190 -25.46 28.54 7.04
N THR A 191 -26.05 28.62 8.23
CA THR A 191 -25.85 27.61 9.28
C THR A 191 -26.34 26.25 8.81
N GLY A 192 -25.50 25.22 8.97
CA GLY A 192 -25.80 23.84 8.59
C GLY A 192 -25.32 23.44 7.19
N ASP A 193 -24.87 24.40 6.36
CA ASP A 193 -24.23 24.09 5.09
C ASP A 193 -22.94 23.30 5.30
N ILE A 194 -22.54 22.53 4.29
CA ILE A 194 -21.38 21.63 4.40
C ILE A 194 -20.42 21.88 3.25
N MET A 195 -19.14 22.00 3.59
CA MET A 195 -18.04 21.92 2.63
C MET A 195 -17.16 20.75 3.02
N SER A 196 -16.94 19.82 2.08
CA SER A 196 -16.08 18.66 2.35
C SER A 196 -15.23 18.32 1.15
N PHE A 197 -14.02 17.81 1.40
CA PHE A 197 -13.15 17.35 0.33
C PHE A 197 -12.46 16.05 0.68
N ARG A 198 -12.00 15.38 -0.37
CA ARG A 198 -11.06 14.27 -0.32
C ARG A 198 -9.91 14.59 -1.24
N ALA A 199 -8.69 14.40 -0.76
CA ALA A 199 -7.48 14.63 -1.53
C ALA A 199 -6.51 13.45 -1.42
N ILE A 200 -5.87 13.10 -2.53
CA ILE A 200 -4.83 12.09 -2.60
C ILE A 200 -3.60 12.72 -3.26
N TYR A 201 -2.46 12.66 -2.58
CA TYR A 201 -1.21 13.23 -3.08
C TYR A 201 0.02 12.51 -2.53
N GLU A 202 1.17 12.71 -3.16
CA GLU A 202 2.46 12.21 -2.70
C GLU A 202 3.10 13.20 -1.72
N ALA A 203 3.52 12.71 -0.56
CA ALA A 203 4.35 13.45 0.40
C ALA A 203 5.79 13.65 -0.13
N ALA A 204 6.47 14.68 0.36
CA ALA A 204 7.88 14.92 0.06
C ALA A 204 8.77 13.75 0.51
#